data_AF-A0A6J0ULR0-F1
#
_entry.id   AF-A0A6J0ULR0-F1
#
_cell.length_a   1.000
_cell.length_b   1.000
_cell.length_c   1.000
_cell.angle_alpha   90.00
_cell.angle_beta   90.00
_cell.angle_gamma   90.00
#
_symmetry.space_group_name_H-M   'P 1'
#
loop_
_entity.id
_entity.type
_entity.pdbx_description
1 polymer ?
#
loop_
_entity_poly.entity_id
_entity_poly.type
_entity_poly.pdbx_seq_one_letter_code
_entity_poly.pdbx_strand_id
1 'polypeptide(L)'
;MSLRESPYASPFLAGLDTVLRGLLFPTYWLVSQLLALQQTTAEKQARQGKPCPPYALQALLKGTAIVPLLLLSLPLALVAFLAWLPLQAARRPFAYQRTGDRALPEEWSLPGQERAFTFITSNICLLPEGLARFSNLAHTQWRAKHIAQVLLWAARLSSRRRRDSISRSSSGRQKYGAMESSPPQSCQRPLRLDATDVTIEMPGEEQGKATLPGEITACFPPSADFVCLQEVFDLRASTHLRRLLGSYYGHIIYDVGTYGLVGCSAPKLLNSGLFVASRYPVLAVQYRCYPNGTKEDALAAKGLLCVQVQLGTSHGQRIVGYLNCTHLHAPEADAEIRCDQLNLGLLWAQLFQDANAQPGDVVAFDIYCGDLNFDNCSAGDEMEQGHQIFNLYTDPCRLGPRKDKPWAIGTLMDYLEIYAKAVSTPENMKRTLEQPEGRQKYLAGPVLADGKPDLSLTSCEGRRLDYILYREHPGPLALNTVVEKASFITHLATCADHLPFGLRLLVTCTEQPEV
;
A
#
# COMPACT_ATOMS: atom_id res chain seq x y z
N MET A 1 -8.92 18.46 -12.24
CA MET A 1 -8.83 17.59 -13.44
C MET A 1 -10.01 16.62 -13.45
N SER A 2 -10.61 16.33 -14.62
CA SER A 2 -11.71 15.35 -14.68
C SER A 2 -11.22 13.92 -14.38
N LEU A 3 -11.96 13.17 -13.57
CA LEU A 3 -11.69 11.76 -13.27
C LEU A 3 -12.02 10.91 -14.49
N ARG A 4 -11.03 10.18 -15.03
CA ARG A 4 -11.17 9.44 -16.29
C ARG A 4 -10.68 8.01 -16.15
N GLU A 5 -11.43 7.08 -16.74
CA GLU A 5 -11.13 5.65 -16.65
C GLU A 5 -9.98 5.21 -17.56
N SER A 6 -9.77 5.91 -18.68
CA SER A 6 -8.67 5.61 -19.61
C SER A 6 -7.50 6.58 -19.42
N PRO A 7 -6.25 6.08 -19.48
CA PRO A 7 -5.05 6.92 -19.58
C PRO A 7 -5.04 7.81 -20.84
N TYR A 8 -5.84 7.51 -21.86
CA TYR A 8 -5.86 8.27 -23.12
C TYR A 8 -7.21 8.94 -23.36
N ALA A 9 -7.18 10.03 -24.13
CA ALA A 9 -8.38 10.79 -24.51
C ALA A 9 -9.22 10.10 -25.59
N SER A 10 -8.62 9.29 -26.45
CA SER A 10 -9.31 8.56 -27.51
C SER A 10 -9.06 7.05 -27.44
N PRO A 11 -10.04 6.22 -27.85
CA PRO A 11 -9.86 4.77 -27.96
C PRO A 11 -8.75 4.37 -28.94
N PHE A 12 -8.54 5.17 -29.99
CA PHE A 12 -7.45 4.94 -30.96
C PHE A 12 -6.08 5.00 -30.30
N LEU A 13 -5.79 6.03 -29.51
CA LEU A 13 -4.51 6.16 -28.80
C LEU A 13 -4.31 5.05 -27.77
N ALA A 14 -5.39 4.64 -27.07
CA ALA A 14 -5.35 3.50 -26.16
C ALA A 14 -5.08 2.17 -26.90
N GLY A 15 -5.69 1.97 -28.06
CA GLY A 15 -5.44 0.81 -28.92
C GLY A 15 -4.00 0.79 -29.44
N LEU A 16 -3.47 1.94 -29.87
CA LEU A 16 -2.08 2.08 -30.30
C LEU A 16 -1.10 1.77 -29.17
N ASP A 17 -1.30 2.30 -27.96
CA ASP A 17 -0.46 1.99 -26.79
C ASP A 17 -0.51 0.48 -26.48
N THR A 18 -1.69 -0.14 -26.56
CA THR A 18 -1.85 -1.58 -26.37
C THR A 18 -1.04 -2.39 -27.39
N VAL A 19 -1.12 -2.04 -28.68
CA VAL A 19 -0.36 -2.70 -29.75
C VAL A 19 1.14 -2.53 -29.53
N LEU A 20 1.60 -1.31 -29.26
CA LEU A 20 3.02 -1.03 -29.06
C LEU A 20 3.59 -1.74 -27.82
N ARG A 21 2.86 -1.76 -26.71
CA ARG A 21 3.22 -2.57 -25.53
C ARG A 21 3.25 -4.06 -25.86
N GLY A 22 2.32 -4.54 -26.69
CA GLY A 22 2.33 -5.92 -27.20
C GLY A 22 3.58 -6.25 -28.00
N LEU A 23 4.05 -5.32 -28.84
CA LEU A 23 5.30 -5.46 -29.60
C LEU A 23 6.55 -5.38 -28.72
N LEU A 24 6.53 -4.57 -27.65
CA LEU A 24 7.61 -4.47 -26.66
C LEU A 24 7.67 -5.68 -25.72
N PHE A 25 6.56 -6.37 -25.53
CA PHE A 25 6.40 -7.41 -24.52
C PHE A 25 7.40 -8.58 -24.64
N PRO A 26 7.71 -9.14 -25.82
CA PRO A 26 8.68 -10.23 -25.93
C PRO A 26 10.06 -9.86 -25.37
N THR A 27 10.58 -8.68 -25.74
CA THR A 27 11.88 -8.18 -25.24
C THR A 27 11.82 -7.92 -23.74
N TYR A 28 10.78 -7.24 -23.25
CA TYR A 28 10.57 -7.04 -21.82
C TYR A 28 10.54 -8.37 -21.04
N TRP A 29 9.82 -9.37 -21.57
CA TRP A 29 9.73 -10.68 -20.94
C TRP A 29 11.08 -11.40 -20.93
N LEU A 30 11.83 -11.38 -22.03
CA LEU A 30 13.17 -11.97 -22.11
C LEU A 30 14.16 -11.31 -21.15
N VAL A 31 14.16 -9.98 -21.04
CA VAL A 31 14.94 -9.25 -20.03
C VAL A 31 14.54 -9.68 -18.63
N SER A 32 13.24 -9.75 -18.34
CA SER A 32 12.75 -10.24 -17.05
C SER A 32 13.17 -11.68 -16.77
N GLN A 33 13.20 -12.57 -17.76
CA GLN A 33 13.67 -13.95 -17.57
C GLN A 33 15.19 -14.03 -17.33
N LEU A 34 15.97 -13.15 -17.97
CA LEU A 34 17.41 -13.06 -17.78
C LEU A 34 17.74 -12.58 -16.36
N LEU A 35 17.06 -11.53 -15.88
CA LEU A 35 17.18 -11.06 -14.50
C LEU A 35 16.68 -12.12 -13.50
N ALA A 36 15.66 -12.90 -13.88
CA ALA A 36 15.14 -14.00 -13.06
C ALA A 36 16.11 -15.20 -12.92
N LEU A 37 17.30 -15.18 -13.54
CA LEU A 37 18.39 -16.11 -13.24
C LEU A 37 19.02 -15.85 -11.86
N GLN A 38 18.69 -14.74 -11.20
CA GLN A 38 18.96 -14.56 -9.78
C GLN A 38 18.01 -15.45 -8.96
N GLN A 39 18.51 -16.12 -7.92
CA GLN A 39 17.67 -16.97 -7.04
C GLN A 39 17.26 -16.24 -5.77
N THR A 40 16.02 -16.48 -5.32
CA THR A 40 15.59 -16.10 -3.98
C THR A 40 16.14 -17.06 -2.92
N THR A 41 16.17 -16.66 -1.64
CA THR A 41 16.59 -17.51 -0.53
C THR A 41 15.62 -18.68 -0.32
N ALA A 42 14.32 -18.50 -0.59
CA ALA A 42 13.35 -19.60 -0.64
C ALA A 42 13.71 -20.65 -1.70
N GLU A 43 14.07 -20.22 -2.93
CA GLU A 43 14.47 -21.15 -3.99
C GLU A 43 15.79 -21.88 -3.66
N LYS A 44 16.74 -21.19 -3.00
CA LYS A 44 17.98 -21.79 -2.51
C LYS A 44 17.69 -22.86 -1.44
N GLN A 45 16.88 -22.54 -0.44
CA GLN A 45 16.47 -23.48 0.62
C GLN A 45 15.72 -24.70 0.05
N ALA A 46 14.76 -24.49 -0.85
CA ALA A 46 13.98 -25.58 -1.45
C ALA A 46 14.80 -26.55 -2.32
N ARG A 47 16.01 -26.15 -2.72
CA ARG A 47 16.97 -26.98 -3.47
C ARG A 47 17.98 -27.69 -2.58
N GLN A 48 18.23 -27.19 -1.37
CA GLN A 48 19.10 -27.88 -0.41
C GLN A 48 18.52 -29.27 -0.12
N GLY A 49 19.32 -30.31 -0.35
CA GLY A 49 18.92 -31.71 -0.15
C GLY A 49 18.18 -32.40 -1.30
N LYS A 50 18.00 -31.76 -2.47
CA LYS A 50 17.43 -32.42 -3.67
C LYS A 50 18.54 -32.84 -4.65
N PRO A 51 18.45 -34.04 -5.26
CA PRO A 51 19.35 -34.45 -6.34
C PRO A 51 19.00 -33.67 -7.61
N CYS A 52 19.56 -32.47 -7.75
CA CYS A 52 19.36 -31.60 -8.90
C CYS A 52 20.73 -31.22 -9.48
N PRO A 53 20.83 -31.03 -10.81
CA PRO A 53 22.06 -30.51 -11.38
C PRO A 53 22.34 -29.12 -10.77
N PRO A 54 23.62 -28.72 -10.68
CA PRO A 54 24.00 -27.46 -10.07
C PRO A 54 23.21 -26.31 -10.72
N TYR A 55 22.65 -25.42 -9.91
CA TYR A 55 21.83 -24.31 -10.42
C TYR A 55 22.58 -23.49 -11.47
N ALA A 56 23.89 -23.31 -11.28
CA ALA A 56 24.77 -22.65 -12.23
C ALA A 56 24.67 -23.23 -13.64
N LEU A 57 24.60 -24.56 -13.79
CA LEU A 57 24.43 -25.20 -15.10
C LEU A 57 23.04 -24.94 -15.69
N GLN A 58 21.98 -25.00 -14.87
CA GLN A 58 20.62 -24.68 -15.33
C GLN A 58 20.50 -23.21 -15.76
N ALA A 59 21.09 -22.30 -14.99
CA ALA A 59 21.10 -20.87 -15.28
C ALA A 59 21.92 -20.58 -16.54
N LEU A 60 23.07 -21.24 -16.73
CA LEU A 60 23.88 -21.14 -17.93
C LEU A 60 23.09 -21.60 -19.16
N LEU A 61 22.50 -22.79 -19.12
CA LEU A 61 21.71 -23.33 -20.24
C LEU A 61 20.53 -22.40 -20.60
N LYS A 62 19.77 -21.95 -19.59
CA LYS A 62 18.68 -20.98 -19.79
C LYS A 62 19.20 -19.66 -20.36
N GLY A 63 20.27 -19.12 -19.81
CA GLY A 63 20.91 -17.88 -20.30
C GLY A 63 21.34 -18.00 -21.76
N THR A 64 22.00 -19.10 -22.13
CA THR A 64 22.43 -19.35 -23.52
C THR A 64 21.27 -19.46 -24.50
N ALA A 65 20.08 -19.88 -24.06
CA ALA A 65 18.87 -19.88 -24.88
C ALA A 65 18.17 -18.51 -24.94
N ILE A 66 18.13 -17.77 -23.82
CA ILE A 66 17.44 -16.49 -23.70
C ILE A 66 18.18 -15.37 -24.47
N VAL A 67 19.51 -15.33 -24.39
CA VAL A 67 20.31 -14.23 -24.97
C VAL A 67 20.11 -14.10 -26.50
N PRO A 68 20.19 -15.17 -27.31
CA PRO A 68 19.94 -15.07 -28.75
C PRO A 68 18.51 -14.60 -29.07
N LEU A 69 17.50 -15.09 -28.33
CA LEU A 69 16.11 -14.66 -28.50
C LEU A 69 15.94 -13.17 -28.17
N LEU A 70 16.63 -12.70 -27.13
CA LEU A 70 16.61 -11.29 -26.75
C LEU A 70 17.17 -10.44 -27.89
N LEU A 71 18.37 -10.78 -28.39
CA LEU A 71 19.00 -10.08 -29.51
C LEU A 71 18.12 -10.07 -30.77
N LEU A 72 17.45 -11.17 -31.08
CA LEU A 72 16.53 -11.26 -32.22
C LEU A 72 15.30 -10.35 -32.05
N SER A 73 14.82 -10.15 -30.82
CA SER A 73 13.65 -9.31 -30.52
C SER A 73 13.95 -7.81 -30.51
N LEU A 74 15.21 -7.40 -30.29
CA LEU A 74 15.61 -6.00 -30.09
C LEU A 74 15.23 -5.06 -31.25
N PRO A 75 15.40 -5.42 -32.54
CA PRO A 75 15.08 -4.51 -33.64
C PRO A 75 13.61 -4.10 -33.67
N LEU A 76 12.70 -5.08 -33.48
CA LEU A 76 11.27 -4.81 -33.43
C LEU A 76 10.90 -3.98 -32.19
N ALA A 77 11.50 -4.30 -31.04
CA ALA A 77 11.29 -3.54 -29.82
C ALA A 77 11.79 -2.10 -29.93
N LEU A 78 12.91 -1.85 -30.61
CA LEU A 78 13.42 -0.51 -30.85
C LEU A 78 12.42 0.32 -31.66
N VAL A 79 11.90 -0.22 -32.76
CA VAL A 79 10.88 0.46 -33.58
C VAL A 79 9.61 0.73 -32.76
N ALA A 80 9.13 -0.27 -32.01
CA ALA A 80 7.97 -0.11 -31.14
C ALA A 80 8.21 0.94 -30.05
N PHE A 81 9.41 0.99 -29.46
CA PHE A 81 9.78 1.95 -28.42
C PHE A 81 9.82 3.38 -28.95
N LEU A 82 10.41 3.60 -30.13
CA LEU A 82 10.46 4.92 -30.77
C LEU A 82 9.06 5.44 -31.13
N ALA A 83 8.12 4.56 -31.48
CA ALA A 83 6.72 4.93 -31.68
C ALA A 83 5.97 5.14 -30.35
N TRP A 84 6.32 4.38 -29.30
CA TRP A 84 5.68 4.42 -27.99
C TRP A 84 6.03 5.67 -27.18
N LEU A 85 7.26 6.16 -27.28
CA LEU A 85 7.73 7.36 -26.57
C LEU A 85 6.88 8.62 -26.83
N PRO A 86 6.67 9.08 -28.08
CA PRO A 86 5.87 10.29 -28.33
C PRO A 86 4.40 10.09 -27.94
N LEU A 87 3.89 8.85 -28.00
CA LEU A 87 2.53 8.54 -27.53
C LEU A 87 2.35 8.84 -26.04
N GLN A 88 3.40 8.75 -25.23
CA GLN A 88 3.33 9.06 -23.79
C GLN A 88 3.07 10.55 -23.51
N ALA A 89 3.36 11.45 -24.45
CA ALA A 89 3.01 12.87 -24.32
C ALA A 89 1.50 13.12 -24.30
N ALA A 90 0.70 12.22 -24.89
CA ALA A 90 -0.76 12.28 -24.87
C ALA A 90 -1.39 11.52 -23.69
N ARG A 91 -0.57 10.87 -22.85
CA ARG A 91 -1.04 10.04 -21.75
C ARG A 91 -1.35 10.90 -20.51
N ARG A 92 -2.51 10.66 -19.91
CA ARG A 92 -2.89 11.23 -18.60
C ARG A 92 -2.03 10.63 -17.49
N PRO A 93 -1.77 11.36 -16.40
CA PRO A 93 -0.89 10.89 -15.32
C PRO A 93 -1.45 9.74 -14.47
N PHE A 94 -2.74 9.40 -14.59
CA PHE A 94 -3.37 8.30 -13.85
C PHE A 94 -4.63 7.81 -14.56
N ALA A 95 -5.12 6.64 -14.16
CA ALA A 95 -6.44 6.11 -14.49
C ALA A 95 -7.30 5.97 -13.23
N TYR A 96 -8.61 6.11 -13.39
CA TYR A 96 -9.59 6.05 -12.31
C TYR A 96 -10.68 5.02 -12.60
N GLN A 97 -10.84 4.02 -11.73
CA GLN A 97 -11.95 3.10 -11.79
C GLN A 97 -13.04 3.51 -10.80
N ARG A 98 -14.26 3.65 -11.32
CA ARG A 98 -15.49 3.67 -10.52
C ARG A 98 -16.22 2.34 -10.70
N THR A 99 -16.54 1.66 -9.61
CA THR A 99 -17.39 0.48 -9.65
C THR A 99 -18.81 0.90 -9.24
N GLY A 100 -19.70 1.01 -10.24
CA GLY A 100 -21.12 1.28 -10.02
C GLY A 100 -21.77 0.19 -9.17
N ASP A 101 -22.86 0.53 -8.46
CA ASP A 101 -23.67 -0.37 -7.62
C ASP A 101 -23.12 -0.70 -6.23
N ARG A 102 -22.14 0.05 -5.72
CA ARG A 102 -21.70 -0.04 -4.32
C ARG A 102 -22.56 0.85 -3.44
N ALA A 103 -23.15 0.29 -2.40
CA ALA A 103 -23.64 1.07 -1.27
C ALA A 103 -22.48 1.88 -0.71
N LEU A 104 -22.58 3.20 -0.80
CA LEU A 104 -21.63 4.11 -0.18
C LEU A 104 -21.55 3.81 1.32
N PRO A 105 -20.40 4.04 1.97
CA PRO A 105 -20.39 4.14 3.42
C PRO A 105 -21.50 5.08 3.88
N GLU A 106 -22.12 4.75 5.01
CA GLU A 106 -23.16 5.58 5.63
C GLU A 106 -22.67 7.04 5.67
N GLU A 107 -23.47 7.93 5.06
CA GLU A 107 -23.14 9.35 4.93
C GLU A 107 -22.97 9.93 6.32
N TRP A 108 -21.81 10.53 6.58
CA TRP A 108 -21.56 11.13 7.87
C TRP A 108 -22.23 12.50 7.93
N SER A 109 -23.11 12.71 8.90
CA SER A 109 -23.75 14.00 9.15
C SER A 109 -23.24 14.64 10.44
N LEU A 110 -22.98 15.95 10.38
CA LEU A 110 -22.61 16.75 11.55
C LEU A 110 -23.59 17.93 11.77
N PRO A 111 -23.91 18.29 13.03
CA PRO A 111 -23.46 17.67 14.28
C PRO A 111 -24.09 16.29 14.49
N GLY A 112 -23.30 15.31 14.94
CA GLY A 112 -23.70 13.91 14.95
C GLY A 112 -22.69 13.00 15.65
N GLN A 113 -22.80 11.69 15.44
CA GLN A 113 -21.89 10.72 16.04
C GLN A 113 -20.45 10.88 15.55
N GLU A 114 -19.52 10.53 16.43
CA GLU A 114 -18.11 10.37 16.08
C GLU A 114 -17.91 9.39 14.92
N ARG A 115 -16.89 9.63 14.11
CA ARG A 115 -16.59 8.78 12.95
C ARG A 115 -15.15 8.32 12.98
N ALA A 116 -14.96 7.01 12.93
CA ALA A 116 -13.65 6.41 12.76
C ALA A 116 -13.31 6.24 11.28
N PHE A 117 -12.10 6.63 10.89
CA PHE A 117 -11.53 6.40 9.57
C PHE A 117 -10.28 5.53 9.69
N THR A 118 -10.19 4.50 8.86
CA THR A 118 -9.06 3.56 8.86
C THR A 118 -8.25 3.66 7.57
N PHE A 119 -6.95 3.91 7.71
CA PHE A 119 -5.98 4.08 6.63
C PHE A 119 -4.96 2.94 6.67
N ILE A 120 -4.53 2.48 5.50
CA ILE A 120 -3.44 1.51 5.34
C ILE A 120 -2.46 2.08 4.31
N THR A 121 -1.17 2.06 4.64
CA THR A 121 -0.08 2.22 3.66
C THR A 121 0.76 0.95 3.58
N SER A 122 1.26 0.60 2.39
CA SER A 122 2.16 -0.55 2.23
C SER A 122 2.94 -0.46 0.93
N ASN A 123 4.27 -0.49 1.02
CA ASN A 123 5.08 -0.97 -0.08
C ASN A 123 4.86 -2.48 -0.23
N ILE A 124 4.50 -2.94 -1.44
CA ILE A 124 4.20 -4.35 -1.71
C ILE A 124 5.09 -4.98 -2.78
N CYS A 125 6.11 -4.24 -3.24
CA CYS A 125 7.16 -4.71 -4.13
C CYS A 125 6.62 -5.55 -5.31
N LEU A 126 5.63 -5.02 -6.04
CA LEU A 126 5.08 -5.66 -7.24
C LEU A 126 5.83 -5.22 -8.49
N LEU A 127 7.15 -5.38 -8.46
CA LEU A 127 8.03 -5.20 -9.61
C LEU A 127 7.81 -6.29 -10.67
N PRO A 128 8.22 -6.02 -11.92
CA PRO A 128 8.50 -7.08 -12.90
C PRO A 128 9.25 -8.25 -12.26
N GLU A 129 8.85 -9.49 -12.57
CA GLU A 129 9.35 -10.71 -11.92
C GLU A 129 10.87 -10.75 -11.78
N GLY A 130 11.60 -10.36 -12.83
CA GLY A 130 13.07 -10.35 -12.80
C GLY A 130 13.67 -9.35 -11.81
N LEU A 131 13.06 -8.17 -11.66
CA LEU A 131 13.50 -7.13 -10.73
C LEU A 131 13.10 -7.46 -9.30
N ALA A 132 11.91 -8.02 -9.08
CA ALA A 132 11.42 -8.41 -7.74
C ALA A 132 12.39 -9.35 -7.01
N ARG A 133 13.16 -10.17 -7.74
CA ARG A 133 14.13 -11.11 -7.16
C ARG A 133 15.32 -10.44 -6.50
N PHE A 134 15.61 -9.18 -6.81
CA PHE A 134 16.65 -8.41 -6.12
C PHE A 134 16.22 -8.02 -4.71
N SER A 135 14.91 -7.84 -4.50
CA SER A 135 14.27 -7.76 -3.17
C SER A 135 13.93 -9.15 -2.59
N ASN A 136 14.57 -10.21 -3.10
CA ASN A 136 14.34 -11.59 -2.71
C ASN A 136 12.89 -12.09 -2.91
N LEU A 137 12.07 -11.41 -3.72
CA LEU A 137 10.67 -11.77 -3.96
C LEU A 137 10.50 -12.42 -5.35
N ALA A 138 9.53 -13.33 -5.45
CA ALA A 138 9.17 -14.00 -6.71
C ALA A 138 7.65 -14.10 -6.87
N HIS A 139 7.22 -14.59 -8.02
CA HIS A 139 5.82 -14.85 -8.36
C HIS A 139 4.92 -13.60 -8.24
N THR A 140 5.34 -12.48 -8.82
CA THR A 140 4.66 -11.17 -8.68
C THR A 140 3.15 -11.23 -8.91
N GLN A 141 2.68 -11.92 -9.97
CA GLN A 141 1.24 -12.03 -10.27
C GLN A 141 0.47 -12.82 -9.20
N TRP A 142 1.06 -13.90 -8.67
CA TRP A 142 0.44 -14.67 -7.59
C TRP A 142 0.38 -13.84 -6.30
N ARG A 143 1.48 -13.18 -5.94
CA ARG A 143 1.54 -12.29 -4.77
C ARG A 143 0.48 -11.19 -4.87
N ALA A 144 0.36 -10.54 -6.02
CA ALA A 144 -0.67 -9.51 -6.24
C ALA A 144 -2.09 -10.04 -6.01
N LYS A 145 -2.40 -11.25 -6.50
CA LYS A 145 -3.70 -11.89 -6.26
C LYS A 145 -3.90 -12.20 -4.77
N HIS A 146 -2.89 -12.75 -4.12
CA HIS A 146 -2.93 -13.10 -2.70
C HIS A 146 -3.10 -11.87 -1.80
N ILE A 147 -2.27 -10.84 -1.99
CA ILE A 147 -2.33 -9.55 -1.27
C ILE A 147 -3.73 -8.94 -1.42
N ALA A 148 -4.27 -8.91 -2.64
CA ALA A 148 -5.61 -8.37 -2.89
C ALA A 148 -6.71 -9.17 -2.18
N GLN A 149 -6.60 -10.51 -2.14
CA GLN A 149 -7.54 -11.38 -1.45
C GLN A 149 -7.49 -11.17 0.06
N VAL A 150 -6.30 -11.04 0.61
CA VAL A 150 -6.04 -10.82 2.03
C VAL A 150 -6.62 -9.47 2.50
N LEU A 151 -6.32 -8.38 1.78
CA LEU A 151 -6.90 -7.05 2.03
C LEU A 151 -8.44 -7.09 1.94
N LEU A 152 -8.97 -7.73 0.90
CA LEU A 152 -10.42 -7.86 0.69
C LEU A 152 -11.11 -8.66 1.79
N TRP A 153 -10.48 -9.74 2.26
CA TRP A 153 -11.02 -10.59 3.31
C TRP A 153 -11.10 -9.84 4.64
N ALA A 154 -10.01 -9.15 5.03
CA ALA A 154 -9.97 -8.30 6.20
C ALA A 154 -11.06 -7.21 6.16
N ALA A 155 -11.20 -6.53 5.02
CA ALA A 155 -12.18 -5.47 4.84
C ALA A 155 -13.64 -5.96 4.97
N ARG A 156 -13.92 -7.24 4.66
CA ARG A 156 -15.28 -7.83 4.70
C ARG A 156 -15.67 -8.46 6.04
N LEU A 157 -14.72 -8.83 6.90
CA LEU A 157 -14.99 -9.49 8.18
C LEU A 157 -15.96 -8.71 9.08
N SER A 158 -15.87 -7.39 9.06
CA SER A 158 -16.77 -6.48 9.77
C SER A 158 -18.19 -6.41 9.17
N SER A 159 -18.34 -6.55 7.85
CA SER A 159 -19.66 -6.57 7.19
C SER A 159 -20.51 -7.81 7.54
N ARG A 160 -19.86 -8.88 8.03
CA ARG A 160 -20.54 -10.07 8.57
C ARG A 160 -20.93 -9.87 10.03
N ARG A 161 -20.00 -9.39 10.89
CA ARG A 161 -20.31 -9.06 12.30
C ARG A 161 -21.45 -8.05 12.45
N ARG A 162 -21.50 -6.98 11.62
CA ARG A 162 -22.62 -6.00 11.64
C ARG A 162 -23.95 -6.63 11.22
N ARG A 163 -23.95 -7.63 10.33
CA ARG A 163 -25.16 -8.37 9.93
C ARG A 163 -25.61 -9.34 11.03
N ASP A 164 -24.67 -10.01 11.68
CA ASP A 164 -24.96 -10.96 12.76
C ASP A 164 -25.38 -10.26 14.07
N SER A 165 -24.90 -9.04 14.31
CA SER A 165 -25.36 -8.21 15.44
C SER A 165 -26.76 -7.65 15.20
N ILE A 166 -27.08 -7.25 13.95
CA ILE A 166 -28.43 -6.81 13.57
C ILE A 166 -29.43 -7.99 13.59
N SER A 167 -29.01 -9.18 13.15
CA SER A 167 -29.87 -10.37 13.21
C SER A 167 -30.14 -10.81 14.66
N ARG A 168 -29.13 -10.75 15.55
CA ARG A 168 -29.28 -11.00 16.99
C ARG A 168 -30.06 -9.93 17.74
N SER A 169 -30.00 -8.66 17.35
CA SER A 169 -30.85 -7.61 17.95
C SER A 169 -32.30 -7.71 17.46
N SER A 170 -32.54 -8.32 16.30
CA SER A 170 -33.89 -8.52 15.75
C SER A 170 -34.61 -9.78 16.25
N SER A 171 -33.91 -10.71 16.93
CA SER A 171 -34.51 -11.95 17.45
C SER A 171 -34.98 -11.88 18.91
N GLY A 172 -34.91 -10.70 19.55
CA GLY A 172 -35.45 -10.43 20.88
C GLY A 172 -36.95 -10.12 20.90
N ARG A 173 -37.81 -10.98 20.33
CA ARG A 173 -39.26 -10.95 20.59
C ARG A 173 -39.89 -12.34 20.42
N GLN A 174 -40.41 -12.85 21.54
CA GLN A 174 -41.17 -14.08 21.80
C GLN A 174 -41.87 -14.78 20.61
N LYS A 175 -41.86 -16.12 20.62
CA LYS A 175 -43.08 -16.92 20.83
C LYS A 175 -42.83 -18.42 21.09
N TYR A 176 -43.58 -18.94 22.06
CA TYR A 176 -43.86 -20.35 22.34
C TYR A 176 -44.65 -21.02 21.20
N GLY A 177 -44.50 -22.34 21.03
CA GLY A 177 -45.60 -23.24 20.63
C GLY A 177 -45.39 -24.17 19.43
N ALA A 178 -45.35 -25.47 19.74
CA ALA A 178 -45.92 -26.64 19.02
C ALA A 178 -45.31 -27.21 17.71
N MET A 179 -45.33 -28.56 17.69
CA MET A 179 -44.94 -29.55 16.66
C MET A 179 -45.70 -29.42 15.33
N GLU A 180 -45.09 -29.83 14.21
CA GLU A 180 -45.45 -31.07 13.45
C GLU A 180 -44.70 -31.25 12.11
N SER A 181 -44.23 -32.49 11.91
CA SER A 181 -44.07 -33.32 10.67
C SER A 181 -43.45 -32.80 9.35
N SER A 182 -42.47 -33.58 8.86
CA SER A 182 -41.75 -33.59 7.56
C SER A 182 -42.63 -34.10 6.37
N PRO A 183 -42.20 -34.22 5.07
CA PRO A 183 -41.00 -34.98 4.62
C PRO A 183 -40.38 -34.47 3.26
N PRO A 184 -39.60 -35.25 2.46
CA PRO A 184 -38.26 -34.83 2.01
C PRO A 184 -38.15 -34.62 0.49
N GLN A 185 -37.12 -33.90 0.00
CA GLN A 185 -36.68 -34.06 -1.39
C GLN A 185 -35.20 -33.68 -1.61
N SER A 186 -34.64 -34.30 -2.62
CA SER A 186 -33.28 -34.83 -2.72
C SER A 186 -32.33 -34.02 -3.62
N CYS A 187 -31.02 -34.27 -3.42
CA CYS A 187 -29.91 -34.16 -4.42
C CYS A 187 -29.49 -32.72 -4.80
N GLN A 188 -28.22 -32.29 -4.83
CA GLN A 188 -26.93 -32.96 -5.02
C GLN A 188 -25.80 -32.17 -4.32
N ARG A 189 -24.80 -32.89 -3.80
CA ARG A 189 -23.51 -32.38 -3.30
C ARG A 189 -22.49 -32.33 -4.45
N PRO A 190 -21.47 -31.47 -4.35
CA PRO A 190 -20.11 -32.01 -4.44
C PRO A 190 -19.24 -31.65 -3.21
N LEU A 191 -18.63 -32.71 -2.66
CA LEU A 191 -17.32 -32.82 -2.00
C LEU A 191 -16.81 -31.64 -1.13
N ARG A 192 -16.90 -31.85 0.20
CA ARG A 192 -16.16 -31.13 1.24
C ARG A 192 -14.68 -31.54 1.21
N LEU A 193 -13.77 -30.58 1.29
CA LEU A 193 -12.47 -30.76 1.94
C LEU A 193 -12.64 -30.42 3.41
N ASP A 194 -12.15 -31.29 4.29
CA ASP A 194 -12.29 -31.21 5.73
C ASP A 194 -11.69 -29.92 6.31
N ALA A 195 -12.57 -29.13 6.94
CA ALA A 195 -12.16 -28.09 7.89
C ALA A 195 -11.90 -28.79 9.23
N THR A 196 -10.63 -28.89 9.61
CA THR A 196 -10.27 -29.10 11.00
C THR A 196 -10.67 -27.84 11.78
N ASP A 197 -11.53 -28.03 12.78
CA ASP A 197 -11.94 -27.01 13.74
C ASP A 197 -10.69 -26.44 14.42
N VAL A 198 -10.27 -25.25 14.00
CA VAL A 198 -9.35 -24.42 14.79
C VAL A 198 -10.22 -23.54 15.66
N THR A 199 -10.44 -23.98 16.89
CA THR A 199 -11.07 -23.16 17.94
C THR A 199 -10.13 -21.99 18.22
N ILE A 200 -10.46 -20.81 17.70
CA ILE A 200 -9.77 -19.57 18.05
C ILE A 200 -10.25 -19.17 19.44
N GLU A 201 -9.46 -19.48 20.47
CA GLU A 201 -9.64 -18.88 21.79
C GLU A 201 -9.37 -17.37 21.68
N MET A 202 -10.41 -16.60 22.02
CA MET A 202 -10.37 -15.14 22.13
C MET A 202 -9.78 -14.76 23.51
N PRO A 203 -8.96 -13.70 23.62
CA PRO A 203 -8.64 -13.13 24.93
C PRO A 203 -9.89 -12.45 25.50
N GLY A 204 -10.19 -12.72 26.77
CA GLY A 204 -11.20 -12.03 27.54
C GLY A 204 -10.87 -10.55 27.71
N GLU A 205 -11.91 -9.74 27.87
CA GLU A 205 -11.81 -8.31 28.17
C GLU A 205 -11.09 -8.11 29.52
N GLU A 206 -9.78 -7.83 29.48
CA GLU A 206 -9.08 -7.27 30.63
C GLU A 206 -9.41 -5.78 30.75
N GLN A 207 -10.30 -5.48 31.71
CA GLN A 207 -10.51 -4.12 32.22
C GLN A 207 -9.26 -3.65 32.98
N GLY A 208 -8.72 -2.49 32.60
CA GLY A 208 -7.90 -1.67 33.51
C GLY A 208 -6.41 -1.46 33.21
N LYS A 209 -5.96 -1.51 31.95
CA LYS A 209 -4.66 -0.93 31.55
C LYS A 209 -4.89 0.00 30.36
N ALA A 210 -4.40 1.24 30.42
CA ALA A 210 -4.43 2.13 29.27
C ALA A 210 -3.62 1.48 28.14
N THR A 211 -4.31 0.84 27.20
CA THR A 211 -3.69 0.10 26.10
C THR A 211 -2.93 1.10 25.25
N LEU A 212 -1.64 0.86 25.05
CA LEU A 212 -0.84 1.69 24.13
C LEU A 212 -1.51 1.68 22.75
N PRO A 213 -1.53 2.81 22.03
CA PRO A 213 -2.19 2.88 20.73
C PRO A 213 -1.54 1.98 19.67
N GLY A 214 -0.28 1.57 19.87
CA GLY A 214 0.48 0.72 18.95
C GLY A 214 0.32 -0.77 19.19
N GLU A 215 0.15 -1.53 18.10
CA GLU A 215 0.13 -3.00 18.12
C GLU A 215 0.86 -3.63 16.93
N ILE A 216 1.24 -4.90 17.07
CA ILE A 216 1.61 -5.78 15.96
C ILE A 216 0.47 -6.77 15.72
N THR A 217 -0.03 -6.87 14.49
CA THR A 217 -1.19 -7.70 14.14
C THR A 217 -0.91 -8.61 12.94
N ALA A 218 -1.38 -9.86 13.02
CA ALA A 218 -1.32 -10.82 11.93
C ALA A 218 -2.38 -10.57 10.84
N CYS A 219 -3.37 -9.73 11.13
CA CYS A 219 -4.47 -9.42 10.22
C CYS A 219 -4.52 -7.92 9.92
N PHE A 220 -4.90 -7.57 8.69
CA PHE A 220 -5.21 -6.18 8.35
C PHE A 220 -6.40 -5.69 9.17
N PRO A 221 -6.45 -4.39 9.53
CA PRO A 221 -7.56 -3.85 10.28
C PRO A 221 -8.88 -4.03 9.50
N PRO A 222 -9.96 -4.45 10.17
CA PRO A 222 -11.24 -4.63 9.52
C PRO A 222 -11.81 -3.29 9.07
N SER A 223 -12.66 -3.30 8.04
CA SER A 223 -13.29 -2.08 7.50
C SER A 223 -12.34 -0.97 7.02
N ALA A 224 -11.09 -1.28 6.64
CA ALA A 224 -10.18 -0.26 6.13
C ALA A 224 -10.82 0.60 5.02
N ASP A 225 -10.85 1.91 5.22
CA ASP A 225 -11.56 2.86 4.37
C ASP A 225 -10.72 3.30 3.18
N PHE A 226 -9.41 3.45 3.41
CA PHE A 226 -8.43 3.91 2.45
C PHE A 226 -7.22 3.00 2.45
N VAL A 227 -6.77 2.60 1.26
CA VAL A 227 -5.57 1.78 1.06
C VAL A 227 -4.67 2.48 0.06
N CYS A 228 -3.45 2.81 0.49
CA CYS A 228 -2.40 3.47 -0.27
C CYS A 228 -1.26 2.47 -0.45
N LEU A 229 -0.97 2.07 -1.69
CA LEU A 229 0.07 1.08 -1.99
C LEU A 229 1.19 1.72 -2.79
N GLN A 230 2.41 1.32 -2.50
CA GLN A 230 3.62 1.67 -3.24
C GLN A 230 4.16 0.43 -3.99
N GLU A 231 4.96 0.69 -5.02
CA GLU A 231 5.59 -0.31 -5.89
C GLU A 231 4.65 -1.25 -6.65
N VAL A 232 3.47 -0.76 -7.04
CA VAL A 232 2.55 -1.45 -7.96
C VAL A 232 2.97 -1.23 -9.43
N PHE A 233 4.19 -1.63 -9.78
CA PHE A 233 4.78 -1.38 -11.10
C PHE A 233 4.31 -2.35 -12.20
N ASP A 234 4.19 -3.65 -11.91
CA ASP A 234 3.77 -4.63 -12.93
C ASP A 234 2.28 -4.44 -13.27
N LEU A 235 1.99 -4.13 -14.55
CA LEU A 235 0.64 -3.80 -15.01
C LEU A 235 -0.35 -4.98 -14.90
N ARG A 236 0.13 -6.23 -14.98
CA ARG A 236 -0.72 -7.43 -14.82
C ARG A 236 -1.05 -7.64 -13.34
N ALA A 237 -0.07 -7.48 -12.46
CA ALA A 237 -0.23 -7.48 -11.02
C ALA A 237 -1.22 -6.38 -10.57
N SER A 238 -1.05 -5.16 -11.06
CA SER A 238 -1.97 -4.03 -10.86
C SER A 238 -3.40 -4.38 -11.29
N THR A 239 -3.57 -5.08 -12.42
CA THR A 239 -4.88 -5.54 -12.89
C THR A 239 -5.54 -6.52 -11.93
N HIS A 240 -4.79 -7.44 -11.30
CA HIS A 240 -5.33 -8.34 -10.27
C HIS A 240 -5.80 -7.58 -9.03
N LEU A 241 -4.98 -6.66 -8.52
CA LEU A 241 -5.33 -5.78 -7.40
C LEU A 241 -6.61 -5.00 -7.69
N ARG A 242 -6.63 -4.28 -8.81
CA ARG A 242 -7.76 -3.46 -9.24
C ARG A 242 -9.06 -4.24 -9.34
N ARG A 243 -9.05 -5.44 -9.93
CA ARG A 243 -10.25 -6.29 -10.08
C ARG A 243 -10.76 -6.81 -8.75
N LEU A 244 -9.87 -7.28 -7.88
CA LEU A 244 -10.24 -7.90 -6.61
C LEU A 244 -10.62 -6.86 -5.55
N LEU A 245 -9.79 -5.82 -5.36
CA LEU A 245 -10.09 -4.71 -4.45
C LEU A 245 -11.28 -3.90 -4.93
N GLY A 246 -11.45 -3.79 -6.25
CA GLY A 246 -12.63 -3.18 -6.87
C GLY A 246 -13.94 -3.86 -6.49
N SER A 247 -13.91 -5.04 -5.85
CA SER A 247 -15.08 -5.74 -5.29
C SER A 247 -15.50 -5.26 -3.87
N TYR A 248 -14.71 -4.40 -3.23
CA TYR A 248 -15.05 -3.73 -1.97
C TYR A 248 -14.86 -2.20 -2.02
N TYR A 249 -13.75 -1.72 -2.58
CA TYR A 249 -13.49 -0.30 -2.81
C TYR A 249 -14.17 0.18 -4.09
N GLY A 250 -15.07 1.16 -3.97
CA GLY A 250 -15.84 1.69 -5.11
C GLY A 250 -15.04 2.62 -6.02
N HIS A 251 -13.94 3.16 -5.51
CA HIS A 251 -13.12 4.18 -6.15
C HIS A 251 -11.65 3.76 -6.10
N ILE A 252 -11.01 3.58 -7.26
CA ILE A 252 -9.61 3.16 -7.35
C ILE A 252 -8.85 4.06 -8.31
N ILE A 253 -7.69 4.56 -7.89
CA ILE A 253 -6.76 5.34 -8.69
C ILE A 253 -5.52 4.46 -8.91
N TYR A 254 -5.17 4.23 -10.18
CA TYR A 254 -4.12 3.29 -10.55
C TYR A 254 -3.38 3.74 -11.82
N ASP A 255 -2.30 3.02 -12.15
CA ASP A 255 -1.39 3.37 -13.26
C ASP A 255 -0.95 4.84 -13.19
N VAL A 256 -0.61 5.25 -11.96
CA VAL A 256 -0.21 6.61 -11.61
C VAL A 256 1.23 6.80 -12.03
N GLY A 257 1.54 7.91 -12.70
CA GLY A 257 2.88 8.21 -13.18
C GLY A 257 2.88 8.79 -14.59
N THR A 258 4.00 9.40 -14.95
CA THR A 258 4.32 9.77 -16.33
C THR A 258 5.27 8.74 -16.92
N TYR A 259 5.28 8.60 -18.24
CA TYR A 259 6.23 7.78 -18.98
C TYR A 259 6.96 8.65 -20.00
N GLY A 260 8.11 8.17 -20.49
CA GLY A 260 8.93 8.89 -21.47
C GLY A 260 9.62 10.11 -20.86
N LEU A 261 9.79 11.17 -21.66
CA LEU A 261 10.56 12.36 -21.30
C LEU A 261 9.69 13.55 -20.84
N VAL A 262 8.38 13.33 -20.67
CA VAL A 262 7.43 14.42 -20.42
C VAL A 262 7.67 15.02 -19.03
N GLY A 263 8.19 16.25 -19.00
CA GLY A 263 8.40 17.02 -17.78
C GLY A 263 9.49 16.46 -16.85
N CYS A 264 10.41 15.64 -17.36
CA CYS A 264 11.49 15.02 -16.59
C CYS A 264 12.82 15.10 -17.34
N SER A 265 13.92 15.18 -16.61
CA SER A 265 15.30 15.18 -17.14
C SER A 265 15.77 13.80 -17.62
N ALA A 266 15.16 12.73 -17.10
CA ALA A 266 15.46 11.34 -17.44
C ALA A 266 14.22 10.61 -17.99
N PRO A 267 14.39 9.61 -18.88
CA PRO A 267 13.29 8.83 -19.41
C PRO A 267 12.64 7.97 -18.32
N LYS A 268 11.33 8.14 -18.12
CA LYS A 268 10.52 7.33 -17.20
C LYS A 268 10.01 6.08 -17.91
N LEU A 269 10.56 4.92 -17.54
CA LEU A 269 10.22 3.61 -18.09
C LEU A 269 9.21 2.86 -17.21
N LEU A 270 9.25 3.13 -15.89
CA LEU A 270 8.28 2.65 -14.93
C LEU A 270 7.39 3.81 -14.50
N ASN A 271 6.12 3.51 -14.21
CA ASN A 271 5.23 4.49 -13.59
C ASN A 271 5.66 4.76 -12.13
N SER A 272 4.82 5.40 -11.33
CA SER A 272 5.14 5.72 -9.93
C SER A 272 5.04 4.52 -8.99
N GLY A 273 4.39 3.44 -9.40
CA GLY A 273 3.99 2.35 -8.51
C GLY A 273 2.92 2.73 -7.50
N LEU A 274 2.38 3.95 -7.50
CA LEU A 274 1.34 4.38 -6.57
C LEU A 274 -0.03 3.83 -6.98
N PHE A 275 -0.80 3.40 -5.98
CA PHE A 275 -2.16 2.91 -6.12
C PHE A 275 -2.98 3.32 -4.89
N VAL A 276 -4.17 3.89 -5.10
CA VAL A 276 -5.07 4.28 -4.01
C VAL A 276 -6.44 3.67 -4.21
N ALA A 277 -6.97 3.01 -3.19
CA ALA A 277 -8.33 2.52 -3.15
C ALA A 277 -9.11 3.18 -2.01
N SER A 278 -10.32 3.63 -2.30
CA SER A 278 -11.19 4.36 -1.39
C SER A 278 -12.60 3.76 -1.39
N ARG A 279 -13.18 3.65 -0.20
CA ARG A 279 -14.62 3.37 -0.05
C ARG A 279 -15.49 4.60 -0.34
N TYR A 280 -14.92 5.78 -0.17
CA TYR A 280 -15.60 7.06 -0.30
C TYR A 280 -15.41 7.67 -1.71
N PRO A 281 -16.38 8.44 -2.21
CA PRO A 281 -16.28 9.10 -3.51
C PRO A 281 -15.05 9.99 -3.62
N VAL A 282 -14.31 9.85 -4.71
CA VAL A 282 -13.19 10.73 -5.05
C VAL A 282 -13.73 11.96 -5.76
N LEU A 283 -13.35 13.15 -5.26
CA LEU A 283 -13.74 14.45 -5.80
C LEU A 283 -12.68 15.00 -6.77
N ALA A 284 -11.42 14.91 -6.36
CA ALA A 284 -10.29 15.42 -7.11
C ALA A 284 -9.06 14.53 -6.95
N VAL A 285 -8.22 14.48 -7.99
CA VAL A 285 -6.94 13.76 -8.00
C VAL A 285 -5.91 14.59 -8.76
N GLN A 286 -4.70 14.67 -8.21
CA GLN A 286 -3.55 15.24 -8.89
C GLN A 286 -2.31 14.40 -8.60
N TYR A 287 -1.51 14.16 -9.63
CA TYR A 287 -0.21 13.51 -9.52
C TYR A 287 0.90 14.44 -10.01
N ARG A 288 2.03 14.45 -9.31
CA ARG A 288 3.25 15.16 -9.73
C ARG A 288 4.47 14.28 -9.51
N CYS A 289 5.34 14.21 -10.52
CA CYS A 289 6.59 13.45 -10.49
C CYS A 289 7.71 14.30 -9.87
N TYR A 290 8.53 13.70 -9.02
CA TYR A 290 9.75 14.33 -8.53
C TYR A 290 10.79 14.44 -9.66
N PRO A 291 11.50 15.58 -9.77
CA PRO A 291 12.40 15.85 -10.90
C PRO A 291 13.82 15.31 -10.69
N ASN A 292 14.19 14.95 -9.47
CA ASN A 292 15.59 14.80 -9.02
C ASN A 292 16.00 13.35 -8.67
N GLY A 293 15.19 12.33 -9.01
CA GLY A 293 15.58 10.94 -8.80
C GLY A 293 16.83 10.55 -9.61
N THR A 294 17.73 9.78 -9.00
CA THR A 294 19.01 9.34 -9.57
C THR A 294 19.11 7.81 -9.65
N LYS A 295 20.17 7.29 -10.27
CA LYS A 295 20.46 5.85 -10.39
C LYS A 295 19.26 5.08 -10.98
N GLU A 296 18.86 3.94 -10.41
CA GLU A 296 17.72 3.14 -10.85
C GLU A 296 16.39 3.90 -10.72
N ASP A 297 16.25 4.70 -9.66
CA ASP A 297 15.06 5.51 -9.38
C ASP A 297 14.83 6.61 -10.43
N ALA A 298 15.86 7.01 -11.19
CA ALA A 298 15.71 7.92 -12.31
C ALA A 298 14.75 7.38 -13.39
N LEU A 299 14.64 6.05 -13.52
CA LEU A 299 13.78 5.38 -14.50
C LEU A 299 12.33 5.21 -14.01
N ALA A 300 12.08 5.37 -12.71
CA ALA A 300 10.74 5.33 -12.13
C ALA A 300 10.18 6.74 -11.98
N ALA A 301 8.89 6.90 -12.25
CA ALA A 301 8.20 8.16 -12.04
C ALA A 301 7.80 8.29 -10.56
N LYS A 302 8.77 8.33 -9.63
CA LYS A 302 8.48 8.57 -8.21
C LYS A 302 7.87 9.96 -8.01
N GLY A 303 6.93 10.10 -7.08
CA GLY A 303 6.14 11.32 -6.98
C GLY A 303 5.12 11.35 -5.85
N LEU A 304 4.26 12.36 -5.89
CA LEU A 304 3.15 12.56 -4.95
C LEU A 304 1.82 12.43 -5.68
N LEU A 305 0.91 11.63 -5.12
CA LEU A 305 -0.49 11.52 -5.51
C LEU A 305 -1.38 12.13 -4.44
N CYS A 306 -2.01 13.26 -4.76
CA CYS A 306 -2.98 13.93 -3.90
C CYS A 306 -4.40 13.55 -4.31
N VAL A 307 -5.25 13.25 -3.34
CA VAL A 307 -6.64 12.82 -3.54
C VAL A 307 -7.54 13.54 -2.53
N GLN A 308 -8.64 14.10 -3.00
CA GLN A 308 -9.71 14.64 -2.16
C GLN A 308 -10.91 13.70 -2.24
N VAL A 309 -11.51 13.37 -1.09
CA VAL A 309 -12.66 12.47 -0.99
C VAL A 309 -13.83 13.13 -0.28
N GLN A 310 -15.06 12.72 -0.63
CA GLN A 310 -16.31 13.14 0.02
C GLN A 310 -16.67 12.14 1.13
N LEU A 311 -16.79 12.61 2.36
CA LEU A 311 -17.04 11.77 3.54
C LEU A 311 -18.48 11.87 4.03
N GLY A 312 -19.13 13.00 3.80
CA GLY A 312 -20.47 13.28 4.31
C GLY A 312 -20.89 14.73 4.11
N THR A 313 -21.88 15.19 4.87
CA THR A 313 -22.40 16.55 4.80
C THR A 313 -22.65 17.14 6.19
N SER A 314 -22.48 18.46 6.36
CA SER A 314 -22.77 19.17 7.62
C SER A 314 -23.48 20.47 7.31
N HIS A 315 -24.73 20.65 7.78
CA HIS A 315 -25.53 21.86 7.49
C HIS A 315 -25.54 22.29 6.00
N GLY A 316 -25.58 21.32 5.08
CA GLY A 316 -25.53 21.57 3.63
C GLY A 316 -24.12 21.82 3.06
N GLN A 317 -23.09 21.87 3.90
CA GLN A 317 -21.68 21.87 3.51
C GLN A 317 -21.13 20.46 3.34
N ARG A 318 -20.04 20.32 2.59
CA ARG A 318 -19.40 19.02 2.36
C ARG A 318 -18.40 18.73 3.47
N ILE A 319 -18.39 17.49 3.95
CA ILE A 319 -17.30 16.97 4.75
C ILE A 319 -16.33 16.25 3.83
N VAL A 320 -15.07 16.70 3.79
CA VAL A 320 -14.04 16.20 2.88
C VAL A 320 -12.84 15.65 3.66
N GLY A 321 -12.03 14.84 2.99
CA GLY A 321 -10.73 14.41 3.49
C GLY A 321 -9.67 14.46 2.40
N TYR A 322 -8.42 14.69 2.80
CA TYR A 322 -7.27 14.73 1.91
C TYR A 322 -6.34 13.54 2.17
N LEU A 323 -5.88 12.91 1.09
CA LEU A 323 -4.88 11.83 1.12
C LEU A 323 -3.73 12.22 0.18
N ASN A 324 -2.52 12.25 0.73
CA ASN A 324 -1.29 12.54 -0.01
C ASN A 324 -0.40 11.29 0.09
N CYS A 325 -0.36 10.47 -0.97
CA CYS A 325 0.38 9.22 -1.03
C CYS A 325 1.66 9.40 -1.86
N THR A 326 2.82 9.01 -1.32
CA THR A 326 4.11 9.18 -2.00
C THR A 326 4.99 7.94 -1.93
N HIS A 327 6.02 7.93 -2.77
CA HIS A 327 7.16 7.03 -2.68
C HIS A 327 8.40 7.86 -2.99
N LEU A 328 9.26 8.09 -1.99
CA LEU A 328 10.45 8.93 -2.12
C LEU A 328 11.64 8.17 -2.73
N HIS A 329 12.69 8.92 -3.05
CA HIS A 329 13.97 8.40 -3.53
C HIS A 329 14.58 7.38 -2.56
N ALA A 330 14.94 6.20 -3.07
CA ALA A 330 15.33 5.03 -2.26
C ALA A 330 16.78 5.03 -1.78
N PRO A 331 17.81 5.36 -2.61
CA PRO A 331 19.21 5.25 -2.20
C PRO A 331 19.53 5.95 -0.88
N GLU A 332 20.00 5.20 0.11
CA GLU A 332 20.14 5.66 1.51
C GLU A 332 21.08 6.85 1.66
N ALA A 333 22.12 6.94 0.84
CA ALA A 333 23.11 8.02 0.91
C ALA A 333 22.61 9.39 0.37
N ASP A 334 21.43 9.44 -0.23
CA ASP A 334 20.96 10.60 -1.00
C ASP A 334 19.93 11.44 -0.21
N ALA A 335 20.25 11.78 1.05
CA ALA A 335 19.34 12.48 1.98
C ALA A 335 18.84 13.84 1.48
N GLU A 336 19.70 14.61 0.82
CA GLU A 336 19.34 15.91 0.22
C GLU A 336 18.22 15.78 -0.81
N ILE A 337 18.25 14.73 -1.63
CA ILE A 337 17.22 14.45 -2.63
C ILE A 337 15.88 14.19 -1.93
N ARG A 338 15.86 13.38 -0.86
CA ARG A 338 14.64 13.11 -0.09
C ARG A 338 14.10 14.38 0.57
N CYS A 339 14.95 15.23 1.12
CA CYS A 339 14.53 16.51 1.69
C CYS A 339 13.91 17.45 0.64
N ASP A 340 14.52 17.57 -0.54
CA ASP A 340 13.94 18.34 -1.66
C ASP A 340 12.59 17.78 -2.09
N GLN A 341 12.44 16.45 -2.13
CA GLN A 341 11.19 15.80 -2.45
C GLN A 341 10.11 16.04 -1.39
N LEU A 342 10.46 16.03 -0.10
CA LEU A 342 9.54 16.39 0.98
C LEU A 342 9.09 17.85 0.88
N ASN A 343 10.01 18.78 0.58
CA ASN A 343 9.68 20.19 0.35
C ASN A 343 8.70 20.37 -0.82
N LEU A 344 8.99 19.72 -1.95
CA LEU A 344 8.10 19.71 -3.11
C LEU A 344 6.74 19.08 -2.77
N GLY A 345 6.75 17.97 -2.03
CA GLY A 345 5.55 17.26 -1.61
C GLY A 345 4.61 18.12 -0.77
N LEU A 346 5.15 18.83 0.24
CA LEU A 346 4.40 19.79 1.06
C LEU A 346 3.80 20.93 0.23
N LEU A 347 4.61 21.52 -0.66
CA LEU A 347 4.14 22.57 -1.57
C LEU A 347 3.01 22.07 -2.47
N TRP A 348 3.15 20.88 -3.05
CA TRP A 348 2.16 20.32 -3.95
C TRP A 348 0.87 19.90 -3.25
N ALA A 349 0.96 19.38 -2.02
CA ALA A 349 -0.21 19.10 -1.18
C ALA A 349 -0.98 20.39 -0.90
N GLN A 350 -0.29 21.48 -0.53
CA GLN A 350 -0.94 22.78 -0.30
C GLN A 350 -1.61 23.32 -1.56
N LEU A 351 -0.89 23.36 -2.69
CA LEU A 351 -1.44 23.82 -3.98
C LEU A 351 -2.66 22.98 -4.42
N PHE A 352 -2.65 21.69 -4.12
CA PHE A 352 -3.79 20.82 -4.41
C PHE A 352 -5.00 21.17 -3.54
N GLN A 353 -4.80 21.43 -2.24
CA GLN A 353 -5.87 21.85 -1.35
C GLN A 353 -6.45 23.19 -1.77
N ASP A 354 -5.61 24.20 -2.00
CA ASP A 354 -6.03 25.53 -2.44
C ASP A 354 -6.86 25.49 -3.74
N ALA A 355 -6.49 24.60 -4.67
CA ALA A 355 -7.18 24.48 -5.96
C ALA A 355 -8.51 23.71 -5.91
N ASN A 356 -8.77 22.94 -4.84
CA ASN A 356 -9.94 22.04 -4.77
C ASN A 356 -10.81 22.25 -3.51
N ALA A 357 -10.41 23.12 -2.59
CA ALA A 357 -11.24 23.57 -1.48
C ALA A 357 -12.44 24.37 -2.01
N GLN A 358 -13.60 24.15 -1.40
CA GLN A 358 -14.78 24.99 -1.59
C GLN A 358 -15.09 25.76 -0.30
N PRO A 359 -15.65 26.99 -0.40
CA PRO A 359 -16.09 27.73 0.77
C PRO A 359 -17.05 26.89 1.62
N GLY A 360 -16.74 26.75 2.91
CA GLY A 360 -17.54 26.00 3.86
C GLY A 360 -17.21 24.51 3.98
N ASP A 361 -16.28 23.97 3.17
CA ASP A 361 -15.81 22.59 3.34
C ASP A 361 -15.32 22.35 4.78
N VAL A 362 -15.77 21.24 5.37
CA VAL A 362 -15.30 20.74 6.67
C VAL A 362 -14.29 19.63 6.40
N VAL A 363 -13.03 19.83 6.80
CA VAL A 363 -11.96 18.87 6.54
C VAL A 363 -11.83 17.93 7.73
N ALA A 364 -12.25 16.67 7.55
CA ALA A 364 -12.23 15.66 8.61
C ALA A 364 -10.84 15.11 8.90
N PHE A 365 -10.01 15.00 7.87
CA PHE A 365 -8.63 14.53 7.98
C PHE A 365 -7.80 15.05 6.81
N ASP A 366 -6.51 15.21 7.07
CA ASP A 366 -5.48 15.43 6.06
C ASP A 366 -4.30 14.50 6.35
N ILE A 367 -4.11 13.50 5.48
CA ILE A 367 -3.14 12.42 5.65
C ILE A 367 -1.99 12.58 4.66
N TYR A 368 -0.77 12.44 5.15
CA TYR A 368 0.43 12.28 4.33
C TYR A 368 1.05 10.91 4.62
N CYS A 369 1.14 10.05 3.61
CA CYS A 369 1.54 8.67 3.81
C CYS A 369 2.38 8.10 2.66
N GLY A 370 3.04 6.98 2.93
CA GLY A 370 3.77 6.22 1.94
C GLY A 370 5.10 5.71 2.45
N ASP A 371 5.90 5.24 1.49
CA ASP A 371 7.28 4.84 1.72
C ASP A 371 8.18 6.06 1.55
N LEU A 372 8.72 6.55 2.66
CA LEU A 372 9.57 7.74 2.69
C LEU A 372 11.05 7.40 2.51
N ASN A 373 11.44 6.13 2.51
CA ASN A 373 12.83 5.67 2.34
C ASN A 373 13.86 6.29 3.31
N PHE A 374 13.41 6.83 4.45
CA PHE A 374 14.26 7.22 5.56
C PHE A 374 13.60 6.81 6.89
N ASP A 375 14.39 6.50 7.89
CA ASP A 375 13.91 6.10 9.21
C ASP A 375 14.09 7.20 10.27
N ASN A 376 13.58 6.93 11.47
CA ASN A 376 13.72 7.83 12.63
C ASN A 376 14.63 7.25 13.73
N CYS A 377 15.63 6.43 13.40
CA CYS A 377 16.64 5.93 14.35
C CYS A 377 18.10 6.08 13.88
N SER A 378 18.34 6.04 12.57
CA SER A 378 19.64 6.03 11.91
C SER A 378 20.33 7.38 11.96
N ALA A 379 21.66 7.33 12.02
CA ALA A 379 22.47 8.53 11.89
C ALA A 379 22.44 9.08 10.45
N GLY A 380 22.35 8.21 9.44
CA GLY A 380 22.34 8.60 8.03
C GLY A 380 21.13 9.43 7.59
N ASP A 381 20.01 9.32 8.31
CA ASP A 381 18.73 9.95 7.96
C ASP A 381 18.44 11.23 8.80
N GLU A 382 19.48 11.82 9.41
CA GLU A 382 19.34 12.97 10.34
C GLU A 382 18.65 14.18 9.70
N MET A 383 18.93 14.43 8.41
CA MET A 383 18.43 15.60 7.70
C MET A 383 16.90 15.52 7.53
N GLU A 384 16.42 14.36 7.10
CA GLU A 384 15.02 14.05 6.90
C GLU A 384 14.28 13.99 8.24
N GLN A 385 14.92 13.41 9.27
CA GLN A 385 14.39 13.40 10.63
C GLN A 385 14.16 14.81 11.17
N GLY A 386 14.97 15.79 10.79
CA GLY A 386 14.81 17.21 11.15
C GLY A 386 13.86 18.00 10.25
N HIS A 387 13.27 17.37 9.23
CA HIS A 387 12.51 18.08 8.20
C HIS A 387 11.19 18.68 8.73
N GLN A 388 10.80 19.84 8.16
CA GLN A 388 9.61 20.61 8.56
C GLN A 388 8.28 19.87 8.42
N ILE A 389 8.23 18.76 7.68
CA ILE A 389 7.03 17.92 7.56
C ILE A 389 6.51 17.49 8.93
N PHE A 390 7.41 17.20 9.89
CA PHE A 390 7.04 16.79 11.24
C PHE A 390 6.56 17.94 12.15
N ASN A 391 6.71 19.20 11.70
CA ASN A 391 6.10 20.35 12.35
C ASN A 391 4.69 20.62 11.83
N LEU A 392 4.39 20.17 10.60
CA LEU A 392 3.11 20.39 9.93
C LEU A 392 2.17 19.18 10.06
N TYR A 393 2.72 17.98 10.09
CA TYR A 393 2.01 16.72 10.26
C TYR A 393 2.56 15.96 11.48
N THR A 394 1.64 15.41 12.25
CA THR A 394 1.94 14.57 13.41
C THR A 394 2.20 13.14 12.97
N ASP A 395 3.35 12.59 13.37
CA ASP A 395 3.64 11.15 13.29
C ASP A 395 3.19 10.48 14.59
N PRO A 396 2.21 9.54 14.55
CA PRO A 396 1.72 8.87 15.75
C PRO A 396 2.81 8.04 16.46
N CYS A 397 3.86 7.61 15.75
CA CYS A 397 4.94 6.76 16.25
C CYS A 397 6.13 7.55 16.82
N ARG A 398 6.15 8.88 16.68
CA ARG A 398 7.33 9.72 16.94
C ARG A 398 7.23 10.48 18.26
N LEU A 399 8.37 10.62 18.95
CA LEU A 399 8.57 11.56 20.06
C LEU A 399 9.44 12.75 19.64
N GLY A 400 10.38 12.53 18.71
CA GLY A 400 11.24 13.55 18.13
C GLY A 400 12.21 12.95 17.12
N PRO A 401 13.14 13.75 16.57
CA PRO A 401 14.21 13.23 15.71
C PRO A 401 15.00 12.14 16.45
N ARG A 402 15.27 11.01 15.79
CA ARG A 402 15.95 9.82 16.35
C ARG A 402 15.25 9.15 17.52
N LYS A 403 13.99 9.50 17.79
CA LYS A 403 13.24 9.04 18.96
C LYS A 403 11.82 8.67 18.57
N ASP A 404 11.64 7.39 18.36
CA ASP A 404 10.32 6.78 18.24
C ASP A 404 9.73 6.45 19.63
N LYS A 405 8.40 6.28 19.67
CA LYS A 405 7.70 5.81 20.86
C LYS A 405 8.08 4.35 21.14
N PRO A 406 8.05 3.90 22.41
CA PRO A 406 8.52 2.56 22.79
C PRO A 406 7.80 1.37 22.12
N TRP A 407 6.62 1.60 21.53
CA TRP A 407 5.84 0.58 20.85
C TRP A 407 6.05 0.56 19.33
N ALA A 408 6.74 1.57 18.77
CA ALA A 408 6.99 1.65 17.34
C ALA A 408 8.16 0.74 16.95
N ILE A 409 8.03 0.11 15.79
CA ILE A 409 9.02 -0.83 15.25
C ILE A 409 9.36 -0.46 13.80
N GLY A 410 10.47 -0.99 13.30
CA GLY A 410 10.82 -0.91 11.90
C GLY A 410 9.78 -1.56 10.99
N THR A 411 9.68 -1.06 9.76
CA THR A 411 8.77 -1.58 8.73
C THR A 411 9.51 -2.26 7.59
N LEU A 412 10.80 -1.99 7.41
CA LEU A 412 11.63 -2.69 6.43
C LEU A 412 12.18 -3.99 7.03
N MET A 413 11.93 -5.11 6.37
CA MET A 413 12.48 -6.42 6.74
C MET A 413 13.94 -6.55 6.25
N ASP A 414 14.74 -7.36 6.94
CA ASP A 414 15.93 -7.93 6.29
C ASP A 414 15.45 -8.86 5.18
N TYR A 415 15.54 -8.36 3.94
CA TYR A 415 15.00 -9.00 2.76
C TYR A 415 15.57 -10.41 2.54
N LEU A 416 16.77 -10.75 3.05
CA LEU A 416 17.35 -12.10 2.94
C LEU A 416 16.67 -13.11 3.87
N GLU A 417 16.10 -12.64 4.98
CA GLU A 417 15.52 -13.45 6.05
C GLU A 417 13.99 -13.58 5.97
N ILE A 418 13.32 -12.95 4.99
CA ILE A 418 11.85 -12.93 4.86
C ILE A 418 11.19 -14.32 4.74
N TYR A 419 11.95 -15.36 4.40
CA TYR A 419 11.47 -16.74 4.31
C TYR A 419 11.89 -17.62 5.50
N ALA A 420 12.58 -17.07 6.49
CA ALA A 420 12.94 -17.81 7.68
C ALA A 420 11.69 -18.29 8.42
N LYS A 421 11.74 -19.51 8.98
CA LYS A 421 10.60 -20.15 9.66
C LYS A 421 9.95 -19.28 10.75
N ALA A 422 10.76 -18.45 11.42
CA ALA A 422 10.31 -17.54 12.48
C ALA A 422 9.42 -16.41 11.95
N VAL A 423 9.48 -16.06 10.67
CA VAL A 423 8.72 -14.97 10.05
C VAL A 423 7.93 -15.44 8.81
N SER A 424 7.87 -16.74 8.55
CA SER A 424 7.29 -17.30 7.32
C SER A 424 5.76 -17.31 7.29
N THR A 425 5.09 -17.02 8.41
CA THR A 425 3.63 -16.89 8.48
C THR A 425 3.28 -15.61 9.24
N PRO A 426 2.09 -15.01 9.03
CA PRO A 426 1.68 -13.81 9.74
C PRO A 426 1.78 -13.92 11.27
N GLU A 427 1.33 -15.04 11.84
CA GLU A 427 1.35 -15.28 13.29
C GLU A 427 2.75 -15.55 13.82
N ASN A 428 3.60 -16.23 13.05
CA ASN A 428 4.99 -16.43 13.43
C ASN A 428 5.74 -15.10 13.42
N MET A 429 5.59 -14.33 12.35
CA MET A 429 6.20 -13.00 12.23
C MET A 429 5.72 -12.07 13.34
N LYS A 430 4.42 -12.04 13.65
CA LYS A 430 3.88 -11.28 14.77
C LYS A 430 4.60 -11.65 16.08
N ARG A 431 4.56 -12.92 16.48
CA ARG A 431 5.18 -13.38 17.74
C ARG A 431 6.69 -13.11 17.79
N THR A 432 7.36 -13.23 16.66
CA THR A 432 8.79 -12.95 16.55
C THR A 432 9.08 -11.46 16.72
N LEU A 433 8.34 -10.58 16.05
CA LEU A 433 8.55 -9.13 16.11
C LEU A 433 8.04 -8.49 17.42
N GLU A 434 7.21 -9.18 18.20
CA GLU A 434 6.90 -8.79 19.59
C GLU A 434 8.14 -8.87 20.50
N GLN A 435 9.14 -9.69 20.15
CA GLN A 435 10.39 -9.83 20.90
C GLN A 435 11.51 -8.92 20.32
N PRO A 436 12.27 -8.20 21.16
CA PRO A 436 13.38 -7.36 20.71
C PRO A 436 14.43 -8.11 19.88
N GLU A 437 14.78 -9.34 20.26
CA GLU A 437 15.78 -10.16 19.55
C GLU A 437 15.28 -10.54 18.15
N GLY A 438 13.96 -10.76 18.02
CA GLY A 438 13.33 -11.00 16.73
C GLY A 438 13.39 -9.78 15.84
N ARG A 439 13.13 -8.58 16.38
CA ARG A 439 13.24 -7.32 15.62
C ARG A 439 14.67 -7.07 15.16
N GLN A 440 15.65 -7.22 16.04
CA GLN A 440 17.07 -7.04 15.70
C GLN A 440 17.55 -7.99 14.60
N LYS A 441 16.99 -9.20 14.52
CA LYS A 441 17.38 -10.20 13.53
C LYS A 441 16.65 -10.07 12.20
N TYR A 442 15.38 -9.70 12.22
CA TYR A 442 14.50 -9.82 11.05
C TYR A 442 14.10 -8.48 10.43
N LEU A 443 14.29 -7.36 11.12
CA LEU A 443 14.11 -6.02 10.55
C LEU A 443 15.45 -5.47 10.08
N ALA A 444 15.43 -4.65 9.05
CA ALA A 444 16.61 -3.96 8.58
C ALA A 444 17.16 -3.06 9.69
N GLY A 445 18.47 -3.19 9.96
CA GLY A 445 19.20 -2.40 10.95
C GLY A 445 19.52 -0.99 10.44
N PRO A 446 19.94 -0.07 11.33
CA PRO A 446 20.19 1.32 11.02
C PRO A 446 21.34 1.52 10.02
N VAL A 447 21.39 2.71 9.41
CA VAL A 447 22.38 3.08 8.39
C VAL A 447 23.17 4.35 8.73
N LEU A 448 24.38 4.43 8.20
CA LEU A 448 25.23 5.62 8.20
C LEU A 448 24.91 6.54 7.01
N ALA A 449 25.47 7.75 7.01
CA ALA A 449 25.25 8.74 5.95
C ALA A 449 25.73 8.28 4.55
N ASP A 450 26.65 7.32 4.48
CA ASP A 450 27.08 6.72 3.21
C ASP A 450 26.18 5.53 2.76
N GLY A 451 25.08 5.28 3.48
CA GLY A 451 24.13 4.20 3.23
C GLY A 451 24.58 2.83 3.74
N LYS A 452 25.76 2.71 4.37
CA LYS A 452 26.20 1.42 4.92
C LYS A 452 25.49 1.09 6.25
N PRO A 453 25.37 -0.20 6.60
CA PRO A 453 24.84 -0.59 7.90
C PRO A 453 25.65 0.01 9.07
N ASP A 454 24.95 0.57 10.05
CA ASP A 454 25.55 1.02 11.30
C ASP A 454 25.54 -0.12 12.32
N LEU A 455 26.68 -0.79 12.45
CA LEU A 455 26.87 -1.91 13.38
C LEU A 455 27.03 -1.47 14.85
N SER A 456 27.16 -0.16 15.10
CA SER A 456 27.36 0.36 16.46
C SER A 456 26.05 0.52 17.24
N LEU A 457 24.93 0.67 16.54
CA LEU A 457 23.59 0.81 17.11
C LEU A 457 22.93 -0.56 17.30
N THR A 458 23.18 -1.19 18.45
CA THR A 458 22.60 -2.50 18.80
C THR A 458 21.17 -2.42 19.36
N SER A 459 20.63 -1.22 19.59
CA SER A 459 19.36 -0.99 20.29
C SER A 459 18.26 -0.34 19.44
N CYS A 460 18.37 -0.30 18.10
CA CYS A 460 17.29 0.19 17.25
C CYS A 460 16.22 -0.89 17.04
N GLU A 461 14.95 -0.50 17.09
CA GLU A 461 13.78 -1.37 16.90
C GLU A 461 13.50 -1.70 15.41
N GLY A 462 14.50 -1.52 14.53
CA GLY A 462 14.44 -1.62 13.08
C GLY A 462 14.14 -0.31 12.37
N ARG A 463 14.44 -0.24 11.06
CA ARG A 463 14.19 0.95 10.22
C ARG A 463 12.72 1.07 9.84
N ARG A 464 12.05 2.12 10.32
CA ARG A 464 10.66 2.46 9.99
C ARG A 464 10.61 3.45 8.83
N LEU A 465 10.34 2.94 7.63
CA LEU A 465 10.35 3.71 6.38
C LEU A 465 8.95 4.07 5.89
N ASP A 466 7.92 3.35 6.36
CA ASP A 466 6.53 3.53 5.98
C ASP A 466 5.81 4.39 7.02
N TYR A 467 5.24 5.52 6.57
CA TYR A 467 4.61 6.51 7.45
C TYR A 467 3.14 6.72 7.10
N ILE A 468 2.33 6.97 8.13
CA ILE A 468 1.03 7.66 8.00
C ILE A 468 1.07 8.83 8.99
N LEU A 469 1.20 10.03 8.44
CA LEU A 469 1.18 11.29 9.18
C LEU A 469 -0.20 11.93 9.03
N TYR A 470 -0.64 12.64 10.05
CA TYR A 470 -1.92 13.34 10.01
C TYR A 470 -1.79 14.76 10.53
N ARG A 471 -2.61 15.68 10.04
CA ARG A 471 -2.76 17.00 10.63
C ARG A 471 -4.22 17.38 10.75
N GLU A 472 -4.51 18.14 11.79
CA GLU A 472 -5.81 18.77 11.95
C GLU A 472 -5.87 20.03 11.08
N HIS A 473 -7.03 20.28 10.48
CA HIS A 473 -7.22 21.45 9.64
C HIS A 473 -8.02 22.50 10.43
N PRO A 474 -7.58 23.76 10.49
CA PRO A 474 -8.40 24.82 11.04
C PRO A 474 -9.61 25.02 10.14
N GLY A 475 -10.82 24.96 10.70
CA GLY A 475 -12.05 24.99 9.93
C GLY A 475 -13.18 25.72 10.67
N PRO A 476 -14.32 25.95 9.99
CA PRO A 476 -15.48 26.60 10.59
C PRO A 476 -16.10 25.77 11.73
N LEU A 477 -15.96 24.44 11.67
CA LEU A 477 -16.29 23.52 12.75
C LEU A 477 -15.00 22.97 13.34
N ALA A 478 -14.88 23.04 14.66
CA ALA A 478 -13.76 22.45 15.37
C ALA A 478 -13.94 20.92 15.45
N LEU A 479 -13.08 20.20 14.74
CA LEU A 479 -12.98 18.76 14.80
C LEU A 479 -11.74 18.36 15.59
N ASN A 480 -11.91 17.43 16.52
CA ASN A 480 -10.82 16.85 17.28
C ASN A 480 -10.54 15.43 16.77
N THR A 481 -9.25 15.16 16.51
CA THR A 481 -8.77 13.89 15.97
C THR A 481 -8.00 13.12 17.03
N VAL A 482 -8.49 11.94 17.38
CA VAL A 482 -7.83 11.02 18.32
C VAL A 482 -7.30 9.81 17.56
N VAL A 483 -6.04 9.45 17.80
CA VAL A 483 -5.48 8.18 17.31
C VAL A 483 -6.05 7.04 18.16
N GLU A 484 -7.01 6.32 17.61
CA GLU A 484 -7.61 5.14 18.27
C GLU A 484 -6.64 3.96 18.21
N LYS A 485 -5.93 3.79 17.08
CA LYS A 485 -5.03 2.65 16.86
C LYS A 485 -3.97 2.89 15.80
N ALA A 486 -2.76 2.41 16.04
CA ALA A 486 -1.68 2.28 15.08
C ALA A 486 -1.24 0.80 15.01
N SER A 487 -1.16 0.22 13.82
CA SER A 487 -0.98 -1.22 13.64
C SER A 487 0.17 -1.51 12.66
N PHE A 488 1.17 -2.26 13.11
CA PHE A 488 2.18 -2.88 12.26
C PHE A 488 1.67 -4.27 11.83
N ILE A 489 1.53 -4.51 10.53
CA ILE A 489 0.73 -5.63 10.02
C ILE A 489 1.64 -6.68 9.39
N THR A 490 1.63 -7.90 9.91
CA THR A 490 2.46 -9.01 9.42
C THR A 490 1.73 -9.93 8.43
N HIS A 491 0.51 -9.56 8.01
CA HIS A 491 -0.35 -10.37 7.15
C HIS A 491 0.27 -10.69 5.77
N LEU A 492 1.24 -9.88 5.33
CA LEU A 492 1.97 -10.07 4.07
C LEU A 492 3.29 -10.81 4.21
N ALA A 493 3.49 -11.56 5.31
CA ALA A 493 4.65 -12.43 5.49
C ALA A 493 4.99 -13.21 4.20
N THR A 494 6.26 -13.19 3.79
CA THR A 494 6.80 -13.80 2.55
C THR A 494 6.32 -13.18 1.22
N CYS A 495 5.39 -12.23 1.25
CA CYS A 495 4.80 -11.61 0.07
C CYS A 495 5.26 -10.17 -0.17
N ALA A 496 5.82 -9.51 0.84
CA ALA A 496 6.48 -8.22 0.76
C ALA A 496 7.68 -8.20 1.71
N ASP A 497 8.62 -7.30 1.43
CA ASP A 497 9.78 -6.96 2.26
C ASP A 497 9.50 -5.76 3.18
N HIS A 498 8.34 -5.14 3.08
CA HIS A 498 7.84 -4.15 4.01
C HIS A 498 6.65 -4.67 4.82
N LEU A 499 6.52 -4.19 6.06
CA LEU A 499 5.35 -4.34 6.90
C LEU A 499 4.33 -3.24 6.55
N PRO A 500 3.10 -3.58 6.11
CA PRO A 500 2.04 -2.60 6.04
C PRO A 500 1.82 -1.89 7.37
N PHE A 501 1.57 -0.58 7.31
CA PHE A 501 1.25 0.23 8.47
C PHE A 501 -0.21 0.72 8.38
N GLY A 502 -0.96 0.53 9.47
CA GLY A 502 -2.35 0.93 9.58
C GLY A 502 -2.55 2.01 10.64
N LEU A 503 -3.42 2.97 10.36
CA LEU A 503 -3.81 4.02 11.30
C LEU A 503 -5.32 4.14 11.36
N ARG A 504 -5.89 4.16 12.56
CA ARG A 504 -7.31 4.43 12.80
C ARG A 504 -7.46 5.71 13.59
N LEU A 505 -8.14 6.68 12.98
CA LEU A 505 -8.43 7.99 13.55
C LEU A 505 -9.90 8.09 13.91
N LEU A 506 -10.19 8.51 15.12
CA LEU A 506 -11.53 8.86 15.58
C LEU A 506 -11.69 10.38 15.50
N VAL A 507 -12.65 10.84 14.69
CA VAL A 507 -12.92 12.25 14.47
C VAL A 507 -14.23 12.62 15.16
N THR A 508 -14.16 13.64 16.02
CA THR A 508 -15.27 14.10 16.87
C THR A 508 -15.51 15.59 16.66
N CYS A 509 -16.77 16.02 16.68
CA CYS A 509 -17.13 17.44 16.68
C CYS A 509 -17.08 17.97 18.11
N THR A 510 -16.38 19.07 18.36
CA THR A 510 -16.21 19.62 19.72
C THR A 510 -17.33 20.55 20.15
N GLU A 511 -18.19 21.00 19.23
CA GLU A 511 -19.38 21.78 19.56
C GLU A 511 -20.49 20.85 20.06
N GLN A 512 -20.87 20.99 21.34
CA GLN A 512 -22.07 20.34 21.89
C GLN A 512 -23.31 20.97 21.24
N PRO A 513 -24.36 20.19 20.92
CA PRO A 513 -25.64 20.76 20.53
C PRO A 513 -26.13 21.62 21.70
N GLU A 514 -26.33 22.93 21.47
CA GLU A 514 -27.15 23.74 22.37
C GLU A 514 -28.53 23.06 22.47
N VAL A 515 -28.86 22.59 23.68
CA VAL A 515 -30.10 21.87 24.00
C VAL A 515 -31.28 22.81 24.06
#